data_AF-A0A9N9MIF3-F1
#
_entry.id   AF-A0A9N9MIF3-F1
#
_cell.length_a   1.000
_cell.length_b   1.000
_cell.length_c   1.000
_cell.angle_alpha   90.00
_cell.angle_beta   90.00
_cell.angle_gamma   90.00
#
_symmetry.space_group_name_H-M   'P 1'
#
loop_
_entity.id
_entity.type
_entity.pdbx_description
1 polymer ?
#
loop_
_entity_poly.entity_id
_entity_poly.type
_entity_poly.pdbx_seq_one_letter_code
_entity_poly.pdbx_strand_id
1 'polypeptide(L)'
;MTYEDFYDLKILQEEYGSNFSINTENEKVKWLDIKMLRVEKESPKSFFYKNSYEDATFKMVNISRGKNTRGKENSERKVRLVKAYANRIPLSDNKKRDLKELAEKNIIPKFHYNTYFKNVLEI
;
A
#
# COMPACT_ATOMS: atom_id res chain seq x y z
N MET A 1 -2.94 -7.32 -15.33
CA MET A 1 -2.71 -7.30 -13.88
C MET A 1 -2.74 -8.73 -13.37
N THR A 2 -1.61 -9.25 -12.90
CA THR A 2 -1.44 -10.62 -12.37
C THR A 2 -1.03 -10.54 -10.90
N TYR A 3 -0.88 -11.69 -10.23
CA TYR A 3 -0.41 -11.76 -8.83
C TYR A 3 0.96 -11.09 -8.63
N GLU A 4 1.77 -11.00 -9.69
CA GLU A 4 3.08 -10.35 -9.67
C GLU A 4 2.97 -8.83 -9.55
N ASP A 5 1.84 -8.22 -9.93
CA ASP A 5 1.70 -6.76 -9.90
C ASP A 5 1.35 -6.21 -8.50
N PHE A 6 1.14 -7.08 -7.51
CA PHE A 6 0.70 -6.70 -6.17
C PHE A 6 1.83 -6.73 -5.15
N TYR A 7 1.91 -5.69 -4.32
CA TYR A 7 2.92 -5.50 -3.27
C TYR A 7 2.28 -5.36 -1.89
N ASP A 8 2.95 -5.89 -0.87
CA ASP A 8 2.52 -5.74 0.51
C ASP A 8 2.93 -4.37 1.07
N LEU A 9 1.97 -3.46 1.08
CA LEU A 9 2.18 -2.09 1.58
C LEU A 9 2.19 -2.00 3.11
N LYS A 10 1.76 -3.04 3.84
CA LYS A 10 1.81 -3.05 5.31
C LYS A 10 3.24 -3.21 5.79
N ILE A 11 3.96 -4.16 5.21
CA ILE A 11 5.40 -4.34 5.46
C ILE A 11 6.14 -3.05 5.10
N LEU A 12 5.79 -2.44 3.96
CA LEU A 12 6.36 -1.16 3.57
C LEU A 12 6.11 -0.08 4.63
N GLN A 13 4.90 0.05 5.15
CA GLN A 13 4.56 1.02 6.19
C GLN A 13 5.42 0.83 7.45
N GLU A 14 5.60 -0.42 7.90
CA GLU A 14 6.41 -0.76 9.07
C GLU A 14 7.89 -0.41 8.88
N GLU A 15 8.42 -0.61 7.68
CA GLU A 15 9.80 -0.29 7.34
C GLU A 15 10.05 1.20 7.11
N TYR A 16 9.07 1.92 6.57
CA TYR A 16 9.22 3.29 6.07
C TYR A 16 9.40 4.31 7.21
N GLY A 17 8.70 4.13 8.32
CA GLY A 17 9.05 4.84 9.55
C GLY A 17 8.04 4.71 10.67
N SER A 18 8.38 5.32 11.80
CA SER A 18 7.73 5.07 13.09
C SER A 18 7.04 6.30 13.66
N ASN A 19 7.26 7.49 13.09
CA ASN A 19 6.68 8.73 13.61
C ASN A 19 5.76 9.41 12.59
N PHE A 20 4.47 9.40 12.91
CA PHE A 20 3.42 10.09 12.16
C PHE A 20 2.58 10.99 13.07
N SER A 21 2.94 11.10 14.35
CA SER A 21 2.09 11.70 15.37
C SER A 21 2.67 12.97 15.97
N ILE A 22 3.95 13.25 15.76
CA ILE A 22 4.65 14.39 16.36
C ILE A 22 5.45 15.13 15.29
N ASN A 23 5.26 16.45 15.19
CA ASN A 23 5.98 17.32 14.27
C ASN A 23 7.34 17.76 14.83
N THR A 24 8.16 18.45 14.02
CA THR A 24 9.48 18.96 14.40
C THR A 24 9.47 19.91 15.60
N GLU A 25 8.34 20.55 15.88
CA GLU A 25 8.10 21.45 17.02
C GLU A 25 7.58 20.72 18.28
N ASN A 26 7.56 19.39 18.26
CA ASN A 26 7.01 18.52 19.31
C ASN A 26 5.51 18.67 19.59
N GLU A 27 4.76 19.23 18.64
CA GLU A 27 3.31 19.25 18.69
C GLU A 27 2.71 17.96 18.13
N LYS A 28 1.56 17.57 18.67
CA LYS A 28 0.79 16.42 18.18
C LYS A 28 0.14 16.74 16.83
N VAL A 29 0.39 15.88 15.85
CA VAL A 29 -0.24 15.94 14.53
C VAL A 29 -1.70 15.49 14.65
N LYS A 30 -2.62 16.42 14.41
CA LYS A 30 -4.06 16.12 14.35
C LYS A 30 -4.46 15.82 12.90
N TRP A 31 -4.42 14.55 12.54
CA TRP A 31 -4.67 14.10 11.17
C TRP A 31 -6.01 14.57 10.56
N LEU A 32 -7.04 14.69 11.39
CA LEU A 32 -8.36 15.16 10.96
C LEU A 32 -8.39 16.65 10.61
N ASP A 33 -7.45 17.44 11.14
CA ASP A 33 -7.39 18.88 10.93
C ASP A 33 -6.53 19.25 9.72
N ILE A 34 -5.79 18.30 9.15
CA ILE A 34 -4.91 18.55 8.00
C ILE A 34 -5.75 18.87 6.76
N LYS A 35 -5.50 20.02 6.15
CA LYS A 35 -6.13 20.46 4.89
C LYS A 35 -5.23 20.28 3.69
N MET A 36 -3.92 20.35 3.90
CA MET A 36 -2.94 20.19 2.83
C MET A 36 -1.80 19.30 3.30
N LEU A 37 -1.45 18.31 2.47
CA LEU A 37 -0.32 17.42 2.70
C LEU A 37 0.60 17.52 1.48
N ARG A 38 1.90 17.71 1.75
CA ARG A 38 2.94 17.85 0.74
C ARG A 38 4.06 16.86 1.05
N VAL A 39 4.46 16.10 0.04
CA VAL A 39 5.59 15.17 0.09
C VAL A 39 6.54 15.57 -1.03
N GLU A 40 7.83 15.61 -0.72
CA GLU A 40 8.86 16.07 -1.66
C GLU A 40 9.85 14.95 -1.94
N LYS A 41 10.27 14.84 -3.21
CA LYS A 41 11.28 13.86 -3.61
C LYS A 41 12.64 14.14 -2.94
N GLU A 42 12.94 15.41 -2.70
CA GLU A 42 14.17 15.87 -2.03
C GLU A 42 14.18 15.51 -0.54
N SER A 43 12.99 15.37 0.07
CA SER A 43 12.81 15.10 1.50
C SER A 43 12.01 13.81 1.72
N PRO A 44 12.49 12.62 1.30
CA PRO A 44 11.71 11.37 1.31
C PRO A 44 11.45 10.84 2.72
N LYS A 45 12.12 11.35 3.76
CA LYS A 45 11.93 10.94 5.16
C LYS A 45 11.03 11.89 5.94
N SER A 46 10.41 12.83 5.25
CA SER A 46 9.60 13.87 5.86
C SER A 46 8.35 14.12 5.06
N PHE A 47 7.29 14.55 5.75
CA PHE A 47 6.13 15.12 5.09
C PHE A 47 5.80 16.46 5.73
N PHE A 48 5.14 17.29 4.93
CA PHE A 48 4.79 18.65 5.26
C PHE A 48 3.27 18.78 5.26
N TYR A 49 2.71 19.53 6.19
CA TYR A 49 1.27 19.70 6.29
C TYR A 49 0.85 21.10 6.74
N LYS A 50 -0.39 21.47 6.42
CA LYS A 50 -1.08 22.67 6.91
C LYS A 50 -2.44 22.31 7.46
N ASN A 51 -2.89 23.07 8.45
CA ASN A 51 -4.23 22.92 9.03
C ASN A 51 -5.23 23.93 8.44
N SER A 52 -4.72 24.99 7.81
CA SER A 52 -5.51 25.95 7.04
C SER A 52 -4.85 26.23 5.68
N TYR A 53 -5.66 26.60 4.69
CA TYR A 53 -5.13 27.08 3.40
C TYR A 53 -4.45 28.45 3.51
N GLU A 54 -4.77 29.21 4.55
CA GLU A 54 -4.22 30.54 4.83
C GLU A 54 -2.84 30.49 5.50
N ASP A 55 -2.45 29.33 6.06
CA ASP A 55 -1.16 29.16 6.73
C ASP A 55 -0.03 29.50 5.75
N ALA A 56 0.86 30.43 6.12
CA ALA A 56 1.97 30.84 5.26
C ALA A 56 3.01 29.72 5.08
N THR A 57 3.28 28.98 6.16
CA THR A 57 4.32 27.96 6.23
C THR A 57 3.74 26.57 6.43
N PHE A 58 4.50 25.53 6.04
CA PHE A 58 4.14 24.15 6.33
C PHE A 58 4.78 23.70 7.63
N LYS A 59 4.03 22.95 8.45
CA LYS A 59 4.59 22.18 9.56
C LYS A 59 5.25 20.92 9.01
N MET A 60 6.35 20.51 9.60
CA MET A 60 7.16 19.37 9.12
C MET A 60 7.10 18.21 10.11
N VAL A 61 6.99 16.99 9.58
CA VAL A 61 7.09 15.75 10.36
C VAL A 61 8.20 14.92 9.79
N ASN A 62 9.13 14.50 10.66
CA ASN A 62 10.17 13.53 10.30
C ASN A 62 9.65 12.12 10.62
N ILE A 63 9.46 11.34 9.55
CA ILE A 63 8.90 9.99 9.59
C ILE A 63 9.89 9.00 10.24
N SER A 64 11.17 9.24 9.96
CA SER A 64 12.30 8.49 10.54
C SER A 64 12.82 9.18 11.81
N ARG A 65 11.97 9.37 12.84
CA ARG A 65 12.51 9.61 14.18
C ARG A 65 13.06 8.29 14.69
N GLY A 66 14.38 8.14 14.59
CA GLY A 66 15.08 6.95 15.05
C GLY A 66 14.62 6.57 16.45
N LYS A 67 14.19 5.31 16.62
CA LYS A 67 14.46 4.65 17.90
C LYS A 67 15.96 4.83 18.12
N ASN A 68 16.32 5.41 19.26
CA ASN A 68 17.67 5.50 19.78
C ASN A 68 18.27 4.10 19.99
N THR A 69 18.49 3.33 18.92
CA THR A 69 19.40 2.20 18.93
C THR A 69 20.74 2.78 18.51
N ARG A 70 21.58 3.07 19.50
CA ARG A 70 23.01 3.35 19.32
C ARG A 70 23.59 2.24 18.43
N GLY A 71 23.83 2.55 17.16
CA GLY A 71 24.42 1.61 16.20
C GLY A 71 23.65 1.55 14.89
N LYS A 72 24.24 2.17 13.86
CA LYS A 72 23.80 2.27 12.46
C LYS A 72 22.70 3.31 12.23
N GLU A 73 23.16 4.55 12.04
CA GLU A 73 22.59 5.38 10.98
C GLU A 73 22.54 4.53 9.71
N ASN A 74 21.37 4.00 9.41
CA ASN A 74 21.17 3.18 8.23
C ASN A 74 20.84 4.16 7.11
N SER A 75 21.89 4.86 6.66
CA SER A 75 21.85 5.92 5.65
C SER A 75 21.31 5.45 4.30
N GLU A 76 21.12 4.16 4.09
CA GLU A 76 20.65 3.59 2.82
C GLU A 76 19.74 2.37 3.00
N ARG A 77 18.72 2.44 3.86
CA ARG A 77 17.65 1.42 3.78
C ARG A 77 16.89 1.62 2.46
N LYS A 78 17.33 0.92 1.41
CA LYS A 78 16.57 0.75 0.18
C LYS A 78 15.25 0.12 0.56
N VAL A 79 14.18 0.90 0.45
CA VAL A 79 12.81 0.42 0.59
C VAL A 79 12.63 -0.79 -0.30
N ARG A 80 12.32 -1.96 0.27
CA ARG A 80 12.12 -3.19 -0.50
C ARG A 80 10.63 -3.41 -0.67
N LEU A 81 10.17 -3.41 -1.92
CA LEU A 81 8.80 -3.79 -2.23
C LEU A 81 8.69 -5.32 -2.17
N VAL A 82 7.97 -5.82 -1.17
CA VAL A 82 7.68 -7.25 -1.00
C VAL A 82 6.42 -7.57 -1.79
N LYS A 83 6.41 -8.69 -2.53
CA LYS A 83 5.21 -9.14 -3.26
C LYS A 83 4.12 -9.53 -2.27
N ALA A 84 2.87 -9.10 -2.53
CA ALA A 84 1.73 -9.47 -1.70
C ALA A 84 1.36 -10.96 -1.84
N TYR A 85 1.64 -11.54 -3.00
CA TYR A 85 1.32 -12.92 -3.32
C TYR A 85 2.54 -13.61 -3.95
N ALA A 86 2.89 -14.79 -3.43
CA ALA A 86 3.97 -15.59 -4.02
C ALA A 86 3.56 -16.24 -5.35
N ASN A 87 2.28 -16.64 -5.44
CA ASN A 87 1.72 -17.37 -6.58
C ASN A 87 0.27 -16.91 -6.84
N ARG A 88 -0.34 -17.43 -7.90
CA ARG A 88 -1.78 -17.30 -8.13
C ARG A 88 -2.57 -17.82 -6.93
N ILE A 89 -3.58 -17.05 -6.52
CA ILE A 89 -4.50 -17.47 -5.47
C ILE A 89 -5.44 -18.53 -6.06
N PRO A 90 -5.44 -19.77 -5.55
CA PRO A 90 -6.36 -20.79 -6.03
C PRO A 90 -7.80 -20.44 -5.67
N LEU A 91 -8.73 -20.76 -6.56
CA LEU A 91 -10.15 -20.71 -6.23
C LEU A 91 -10.54 -21.90 -5.36
N SER A 92 -11.41 -21.66 -4.39
CA SER A 92 -12.03 -22.75 -3.64
C SER A 92 -12.96 -23.57 -4.54
N ASP A 93 -13.15 -24.85 -4.19
CA ASP A 93 -13.98 -25.77 -4.99
C ASP A 93 -15.42 -25.28 -5.14
N ASN A 94 -15.99 -24.69 -4.09
CA ASN A 94 -17.31 -24.07 -4.15
C ASN A 94 -17.35 -22.97 -5.22
N LYS A 95 -16.33 -22.11 -5.27
CA LYS A 95 -16.27 -21.00 -6.22
C LYS A 95 -16.02 -21.48 -7.64
N LYS A 96 -15.26 -22.56 -7.82
CA LYS A 96 -15.11 -23.25 -9.11
C LYS A 96 -16.45 -23.81 -9.60
N ARG A 97 -17.22 -24.45 -8.71
CA ARG A 97 -18.56 -24.98 -9.03
C ARG A 97 -19.51 -23.88 -9.45
N ASP A 98 -19.58 -22.79 -8.69
CA ASP A 98 -20.47 -21.66 -8.99
C ASP A 98 -20.13 -21.05 -10.37
N LEU A 99 -18.84 -20.86 -10.68
CA LEU A 99 -18.40 -20.36 -11.99
C LEU A 99 -18.75 -21.32 -13.13
N LYS A 100 -18.64 -22.63 -12.90
CA LYS A 100 -19.03 -23.64 -13.88
C LYS A 100 -20.53 -23.60 -14.16
N GLU A 101 -21.34 -23.49 -13.11
CA GLU A 101 -22.80 -23.37 -13.23
C GLU A 101 -23.20 -22.10 -14.01
N LEU A 102 -22.54 -20.96 -13.74
CA LEU A 102 -22.78 -19.71 -14.48
C LEU A 102 -22.39 -19.83 -15.97
N ALA A 103 -21.35 -20.59 -16.29
CA ALA A 103 -20.94 -20.86 -17.67
C ALA A 103 -21.94 -21.80 -18.37
N GLU A 104 -22.37 -22.88 -17.71
CA GLU A 104 -23.34 -23.84 -18.22
C GLU A 104 -24.72 -23.19 -18.48
N LYS A 105 -25.14 -22.29 -17.60
CA LYS A 105 -26.36 -21.48 -17.77
C LYS A 105 -26.24 -20.39 -18.84
N ASN A 106 -25.10 -20.28 -19.53
CA ASN A 106 -24.78 -19.21 -20.48
C ASN A 106 -24.93 -17.79 -19.91
N ILE A 107 -24.83 -17.63 -18.59
CA ILE A 107 -24.82 -16.31 -17.94
C ILE A 107 -23.46 -15.64 -18.20
N ILE A 108 -22.38 -16.42 -18.13
CA ILE A 108 -21.07 -16.00 -18.63
C ILE A 108 -21.02 -16.32 -20.14
N PRO A 109 -20.85 -15.33 -21.02
CA PRO A 109 -20.74 -15.58 -22.45
C PRO A 109 -19.56 -16.51 -22.77
N LYS A 110 -19.77 -17.48 -23.67
CA LYS A 110 -18.78 -18.51 -24.04
C LYS A 110 -17.42 -17.93 -24.48
N PHE A 111 -17.41 -16.74 -25.10
CA PHE A 111 -16.18 -16.05 -25.50
C PHE A 111 -15.30 -15.67 -24.29
N HIS A 112 -15.92 -15.20 -23.20
CA HIS A 112 -15.21 -14.89 -21.96
C HIS A 112 -14.75 -16.17 -21.24
N TYR A 113 -15.53 -17.25 -21.31
CA TYR A 113 -15.15 -18.54 -20.74
C TYR A 113 -13.79 -19.03 -21.26
N ASN A 114 -13.65 -19.09 -22.60
CA ASN A 114 -12.43 -19.58 -23.24
C ASN A 114 -11.21 -18.70 -22.96
N THR A 115 -11.42 -17.39 -22.85
CA THR A 115 -10.32 -16.42 -22.68
C THR A 115 -9.86 -16.30 -21.23
N TYR A 116 -10.79 -16.35 -20.27
CA TYR A 116 -10.49 -15.97 -18.88
C TYR A 116 -10.70 -17.08 -17.86
N PHE A 117 -11.64 -18.01 -18.08
CA PHE A 117 -12.09 -18.95 -17.05
C PHE A 117 -11.63 -20.39 -17.28
N LYS A 118 -11.40 -20.79 -18.54
CA LYS A 118 -10.98 -22.15 -18.92
C LYS A 118 -9.77 -22.64 -18.12
N ASN A 119 -8.70 -21.85 -18.13
CA ASN A 119 -7.45 -22.16 -17.41
C ASN A 119 -7.59 -22.17 -15.88
N VAL A 120 -8.70 -21.68 -15.33
CA VAL A 120 -8.93 -21.63 -13.87
C VAL A 120 -9.82 -22.78 -13.42
N LEU A 121 -10.69 -23.27 -14.30
CA LEU A 121 -11.68 -24.32 -14.01
C LEU A 121 -11.22 -25.73 -14.42
N GLU A 122 -10.26 -25.84 -15.35
CA GLU A 122 -9.73 -27.12 -15.86
C GLU A 122 -8.41 -27.56 -15.18
N ILE A 123 -7.99 -26.89 -14.09
CA ILE A 123 -6.89 -27.32 -13.18
C ILE A 123 -7.48 -28.02 -11.97
#